data_AF-A0A3L8SML3-F1
#
_entry.id   AF-A0A3L8SML3-F1
#
_cell.length_a   1.000
_cell.length_b   1.000
_cell.length_c   1.000
_cell.angle_alpha   90.00
_cell.angle_beta   90.00
_cell.angle_gamma   90.00
#
_symmetry.space_group_name_H-M   'P 1'
#
loop_
_entity.id
_entity.type
_entity.pdbx_description
1 polymer ?
#
loop_
_entity_poly.entity_id
_entity_poly.type
_entity_poly.pdbx_seq_one_letter_code
_entity_poly.pdbx_strand_id
1 'polypeptide(L)' 'MPQPLEIHIRCLRGVKDKVPKGLYTLKVSVLSRLGGAVVAWPELEEQPQARTTRPVSHGGNFYNTEIYFGQSIQTVSSTS' A
#
# COMPACT_ATOMS: atom_id res chain seq x y z
N MET A 1 -10.58 18.66 8.58
CA MET A 1 -11.15 17.32 8.79
C MET A 1 -10.48 16.34 7.84
N PRO A 2 -10.28 15.07 8.21
CA PRO A 2 -9.70 14.10 7.29
C PRO A 2 -10.64 13.88 6.10
N GLN A 3 -10.09 13.83 4.89
CA GLN A 3 -10.85 13.63 3.66
C GLN A 3 -10.60 12.21 3.11
N PRO A 4 -11.66 11.51 2.64
CA PRO A 4 -11.50 10.23 1.97
C PRO A 4 -10.55 10.31 0.77
N LEU A 5 -9.69 9.32 0.64
CA LEU A 5 -8.71 9.18 -0.43
C LEU A 5 -8.67 7.73 -0.90
N GLU A 6 -8.77 7.52 -2.21
CA GLU A 6 -8.47 6.23 -2.83
C GLU A 6 -7.07 6.26 -3.44
N ILE A 7 -6.25 5.24 -3.12
CA ILE A 7 -4.92 5.06 -3.71
C ILE A 7 -4.96 3.82 -4.59
N HIS A 8 -4.79 4.02 -5.90
CA HIS A 8 -4.69 2.93 -6.86
C HIS A 8 -3.23 2.49 -7.05
N ILE A 9 -2.92 1.27 -6.61
CA ILE A 9 -1.57 0.70 -6.66
C ILE A 9 -1.45 -0.20 -7.89
N ARG A 10 -0.76 0.28 -8.93
CA ARG A 10 -0.53 -0.50 -10.15
C ARG A 10 0.52 -1.59 -9.95
N CYS A 11 1.77 -1.19 -9.69
CA CYS A 11 2.89 -2.11 -9.56
C CYS A 11 3.98 -1.58 -8.62
N LEU A 12 4.64 -2.49 -7.91
CA LEU A 12 5.90 -2.24 -7.21
C LEU A 12 7.05 -2.59 -8.16
N ARG A 13 7.93 -1.62 -8.42
CA ARG A 13 9.09 -1.77 -9.32
C ARG A 13 10.39 -1.83 -8.54
N GLY A 14 11.46 -2.29 -9.18
CA GLY A 14 12.80 -2.33 -8.58
C GLY A 14 12.98 -3.47 -7.58
N VAL A 15 12.19 -4.55 -7.71
CA VAL A 15 12.18 -5.69 -6.77
C VAL A 15 13.07 -6.86 -7.18
N LYS A 16 13.68 -6.79 -8.38
CA LYS A 16 14.38 -7.88 -9.08
C LYS A 16 15.18 -8.83 -8.18
N ASP A 17 16.06 -8.27 -7.35
CA ASP A 17 16.95 -9.02 -6.46
C ASP A 17 16.72 -8.64 -4.99
N LYS A 18 15.53 -8.11 -4.68
CA LYS A 18 15.20 -7.54 -3.35
C LYS A 18 14.23 -8.39 -2.55
N VAL A 19 13.48 -9.28 -3.20
CA VAL A 19 12.43 -10.07 -2.55
C VAL A 19 12.42 -11.50 -3.10
N PRO A 20 12.17 -12.53 -2.26
CA PRO A 20 12.07 -13.91 -2.71
C PRO A 20 10.76 -14.19 -3.47
N LYS A 21 10.64 -15.39 -4.05
CA LYS A 21 9.35 -15.91 -4.52
C LYS A 21 8.35 -15.97 -3.37
N GLY A 22 7.11 -15.54 -3.58
CA GLY A 22 6.09 -15.59 -2.52
C GLY A 22 4.83 -14.79 -2.81
N LEU A 23 3.97 -14.73 -1.80
CA LEU A 23 2.78 -13.88 -1.78
C LEU A 23 3.10 -12.57 -1.06
N TYR A 24 2.77 -11.45 -1.70
CA TYR A 24 3.04 -10.12 -1.18
C TYR A 24 1.75 -9.33 -1.01
N THR A 25 1.68 -8.59 0.09
CA THR A 25 0.68 -7.55 0.33
C THR A 25 1.39 -6.21 0.50
N LEU A 26 0.72 -5.13 0.13
CA LEU A 26 1.15 -3.77 0.44
C LEU A 26 0.22 -3.17 1.47
N LYS A 27 0.80 -2.64 2.55
CA LYS A 27 0.10 -1.83 3.55
C LYS A 27 0.57 -0.38 3.37
N VAL A 28 -0.36 0.55 3.27
CA VAL A 28 -0.04 1.97 3.03
C VAL A 28 -0.59 2.83 4.16
N SER A 29 0.22 3.79 4.58
CA SER A 29 -0.16 4.82 5.55
C SER A 29 0.12 6.20 4.95
N VAL A 30 -0.79 7.14 5.15
CA VAL A 30 -0.62 8.55 4.75
C VAL A 30 -0.14 9.33 5.97
N LEU A 31 0.91 10.14 5.81
CA LEU A 31 1.38 11.06 6.84
C LEU A 31 0.76 12.44 6.62
N SER A 32 0.53 13.20 7.70
CA SER A 32 -0.03 14.55 7.60
C SER A 32 0.90 15.55 6.90
N ARG A 33 2.20 15.29 6.99
CA ARG A 33 3.30 16.00 6.33
C ARG A 33 4.54 15.09 6.33
N LEU A 34 5.60 15.49 5.62
CA LEU A 34 6.89 14.80 5.70
C LEU A 34 7.39 14.77 7.16
N GLY A 35 7.72 13.57 7.66
CA GLY A 35 8.10 13.35 9.06
C GLY A 35 6.97 13.55 10.09
N GLY A 36 5.73 13.76 9.64
CA GLY A 36 4.56 13.93 10.50
C GLY A 36 3.95 12.62 11.00
N ALA A 37 2.88 12.75 11.79
CA ALA A 37 2.11 11.62 12.25
C ALA A 37 1.28 10.99 11.12
N VAL A 38 0.94 9.71 11.27
CA VAL A 38 -0.01 9.02 10.38
C VAL A 38 -1.39 9.67 10.53
N VAL A 39 -2.03 9.97 9.39
CA VAL A 39 -3.42 10.38 9.37
C VAL A 39 -4.27 9.13 9.66
N ALA A 40 -4.86 9.10 10.84
CA ALA A 40 -5.72 8.03 11.31
C ALA A 40 -7.19 8.49 11.31
N TRP A 41 -8.08 7.57 10.96
CA TRP A 41 -9.50 7.70 11.25
C TRP A 41 -9.87 6.55 12.18
N PRO A 42 -10.52 6.82 13.33
CA PRO A 42 -10.83 5.78 14.32
C PRO A 42 -11.52 4.55 13.73
N GLU A 43 -12.54 4.72 12.87
CA GLU A 43 -13.21 3.58 12.21
C GLU A 43 -12.30 2.78 11.26
N LEU A 44 -11.26 3.40 10.70
CA LEU A 44 -10.33 2.72 9.78
C LEU A 44 -9.21 2.00 10.53
N GLU A 45 -8.90 2.42 11.76
CA GLU A 45 -8.02 1.67 12.68
C GLU A 45 -8.66 0.34 13.08
N GLU A 46 -9.98 0.29 13.21
CA GLU A 46 -10.75 -0.94 13.48
C GLU A 46 -10.83 -1.89 12.28
N GLN A 47 -10.49 -1.43 11.07
CA GLN A 47 -10.37 -2.25 9.86
C GLN A 47 -8.97 -2.19 9.23
N PRO A 48 -7.97 -2.90 9.79
CA PRO A 48 -6.61 -2.95 9.24
C PRO A 48 -6.53 -3.41 7.78
N GLN A 49 -7.52 -4.19 7.33
CA GLN A 49 -7.64 -4.67 5.96
C GLN A 49 -7.93 -3.55 4.96
N ALA A 50 -8.55 -2.44 5.36
CA ALA A 50 -8.92 -1.34 4.45
C ALA A 50 -7.69 -0.66 3.81
N ARG A 51 -6.53 -0.72 4.48
CA ARG A 51 -5.26 -0.13 4.03
C ARG A 51 -4.29 -1.14 3.42
N THR A 52 -4.73 -2.38 3.22
CA THR A 52 -3.88 -3.49 2.80
C THR A 52 -4.41 -4.10 1.51
N THR A 53 -3.54 -4.31 0.53
CA THR A 53 -3.91 -5.06 -0.69
C THR A 53 -4.19 -6.53 -0.36
N ARG A 54 -5.00 -7.19 -1.18
CA ARG A 54 -5.02 -8.66 -1.20
C ARG A 54 -3.65 -9.18 -1.64
N PRO A 55 -3.27 -10.41 -1.21
CA PRO A 55 -2.00 -10.99 -1.61
C PRO A 55 -1.90 -11.18 -3.12
N VAL A 56 -0.73 -10.88 -3.68
CA VAL A 56 -0.39 -11.18 -5.08
C VAL A 56 0.87 -12.02 -5.14
N SER A 57 0.88 -12.98 -6.07
CA SER A 57 2.03 -13.86 -6.30
C SER A 57 3.16 -13.14 -7.03
N HIS A 58 4.38 -13.35 -6.56
CA HIS A 58 5.62 -12.97 -7.22
C HIS A 58 6.47 -14.21 -7.48
N GLY A 59 6.90 -14.38 -8.74
CA GLY A 59 7.60 -15.58 -9.22
C GLY A 59 9.02 -15.75 -8.68
N GLY A 60 9.66 -14.69 -8.21
CA GLY A 60 11.02 -14.72 -7.65
C GLY A 60 12.12 -15.03 -8.67
N ASN A 61 11.83 -14.92 -9.98
CA ASN A 61 12.87 -15.05 -11.00
C ASN A 61 13.54 -13.69 -11.24
N PHE A 62 14.80 -13.70 -11.67
CA PHE A 62 15.57 -12.48 -11.96
C PHE A 62 14.95 -11.57 -13.06
N TYR A 63 14.01 -12.08 -13.86
CA TYR A 63 13.26 -11.27 -14.83
C TYR A 63 11.93 -10.74 -14.28
N ASN A 64 11.52 -11.16 -13.09
CA ASN A 64 10.39 -10.57 -12.37
C ASN A 64 10.86 -9.26 -11.72
N THR A 65 11.01 -8.20 -12.51
CA THR A 65 11.46 -6.89 -12.02
C THR A 65 10.37 -6.10 -11.29
N GLU A 66 9.13 -6.59 -11.34
CA GLU A 66 7.93 -5.92 -10.84
C GLU A 66 6.97 -6.89 -10.13
N ILE A 67 6.14 -6.35 -9.24
CA ILE A 67 4.95 -7.02 -8.67
C ILE A 67 3.73 -6.19 -9.05
N TYR A 68 2.78 -6.78 -9.77
CA TYR A 68 1.57 -6.10 -10.22
C TYR A 68 0.45 -6.30 -9.21
N PHE A 69 0.06 -5.24 -8.51
CA PHE A 69 -1.04 -5.32 -7.54
C PHE A 69 -2.40 -5.05 -8.21
N GLY A 70 -2.48 -4.00 -9.03
CA GLY A 70 -3.71 -3.62 -9.74
C GLY A 70 -4.91 -3.39 -8.82
N GLN A 71 -4.67 -2.98 -7.57
CA GLN A 71 -5.69 -2.88 -6.53
C GLN A 71 -5.76 -1.47 -5.97
N SER A 72 -6.96 -1.05 -5.58
CA SER A 72 -7.19 0.19 -4.85
C SER A 72 -7.29 -0.09 -3.35
N ILE A 73 -6.83 0.86 -2.54
CA ILE A 73 -7.02 0.90 -1.09
C ILE A 73 -7.71 2.20 -0.71
N GLN A 74 -8.52 2.17 0.35
CA GLN A 74 -9.21 3.34 0.87
C GLN A 74 -8.48 3.85 2.13
N THR A 75 -8.28 5.16 2.21
CA THR A 75 -7.61 5.82 3.34
C THR A 75 -8.11 7.25 3.50
N VAL A 76 -7.44 8.01 4.36
CA VAL A 76 -7.72 9.44 4.58
C VAL A 76 -6.47 10.29 4.46
N SER A 77 -6.67 11.54 4.06
CA SER A 77 -5.64 12.58 4.03
C SER A 77 -6.04 13.77 4.89
N SER A 78 -5.05 14.52 5.39
CA SER A 78 -5.27 15.81 6.05
C SER A 78 -5.15 16.93 5.03
N THR A 79 -6.11 17.86 5.01
CA THR A 79 -5.94 19.15 4.34
C THR A 79 -4.91 19.98 5.10
N SER A 80 -3.89 20.49 4.40
CA SER A 80 -2.91 21.45 4.95
C SER A 80 -3.55 22.81 5.18
#